data_AF-A0A968HCP1-F1
#
_entry.id   AF-A0A968HCP1-F1
#
_cell.length_a   1.000
_cell.length_b   1.000
_cell.length_c   1.000
_cell.angle_alpha   90.00
_cell.angle_beta   90.00
_cell.angle_gamma   90.00
#
_symmetry.space_group_name_H-M   'P 1'
#
loop_
_entity.id
_entity.type
_entity.pdbx_description
1 polymer ?
#
loop_
_entity_poly.entity_id
_entity_poly.type
_entity_poly.pdbx_seq_one_letter_code
_entity_poly.pdbx_strand_id
1 'polypeptide(L)'
;MSKIIGYKNNDRVSICQIKFNSGEKVLVSVAALPVPGIKIMRLLFGIFPLTTIWEFHVPAGNEGGFDTLIALLADRKDPAVNHPLDAAIRKLLPCGSCAEALEMLRLAEASAGAAHCRS
;
A
#
# COMPACT_ATOMS: atom_id res chain seq x y z
N MET A 1 9.79 -16.35 -4.30
CA MET A 1 9.90 -14.96 -3.78
C MET A 1 9.02 -14.05 -4.61
N SER A 2 8.30 -13.15 -3.94
CA SER A 2 7.53 -12.10 -4.60
C SER A 2 8.47 -11.09 -5.25
N LYS A 3 8.06 -10.53 -6.39
CA LYS A 3 8.91 -9.62 -7.16
C LYS A 3 8.12 -8.44 -7.71
N ILE A 4 8.78 -7.28 -7.77
CA ILE A 4 8.25 -6.11 -8.44
C ILE A 4 8.35 -6.35 -9.95
N ILE A 5 7.23 -6.27 -10.66
CA ILE A 5 7.15 -6.45 -12.11
C ILE A 5 6.88 -5.14 -12.86
N GLY A 6 6.49 -4.09 -12.14
CA GLY A 6 6.32 -2.75 -12.67
C GLY A 6 6.44 -1.73 -11.55
N TYR A 7 7.13 -0.63 -11.80
CA TYR A 7 7.22 0.49 -10.87
C TYR A 7 7.18 1.77 -11.69
N LYS A 8 6.29 2.68 -11.32
CA LYS A 8 6.16 3.98 -11.95
C LYS A 8 5.83 5.00 -10.88
N ASN A 9 6.79 5.85 -10.57
CA ASN A 9 6.63 6.92 -9.60
C ASN A 9 7.03 8.24 -10.26
N ASN A 10 6.05 8.97 -10.77
CA ASN A 10 6.21 10.31 -11.35
C ASN A 10 5.22 11.26 -10.66
N ASP A 11 5.38 12.58 -10.83
CA ASP A 11 4.52 13.62 -10.24
C ASP A 11 3.01 13.48 -10.52
N ARG A 12 2.65 12.66 -11.51
CA ARG A 12 1.25 12.40 -11.90
C ARG A 12 0.73 11.02 -11.49
N VAL A 13 1.61 10.04 -11.30
CA VAL A 13 1.20 8.63 -11.10
C VAL A 13 2.25 7.91 -10.26
N SER A 14 1.83 7.37 -9.12
CA SER A 14 2.66 6.56 -8.24
C SER A 14 2.06 5.16 -8.11
N ILE A 15 2.41 4.26 -9.03
CA ILE A 15 1.91 2.89 -9.09
C ILE A 15 3.05 1.86 -9.06
N CYS A 16 2.79 0.71 -8.45
CA CYS A 16 3.68 -0.44 -8.42
C CYS A 16 2.89 -1.72 -8.67
N GLN A 17 3.45 -2.63 -9.47
CA GLN A 17 2.92 -3.95 -9.69
C GLN A 17 3.84 -4.99 -9.05
N ILE A 18 3.25 -5.84 -8.21
CA ILE A 18 3.94 -6.91 -7.50
C ILE A 18 3.36 -8.23 -7.97
N LYS A 19 4.23 -9.18 -8.32
CA LYS A 19 3.87 -10.58 -8.54
C LYS A 19 4.22 -11.37 -7.29
N PHE A 20 3.22 -11.94 -6.65
CA PHE A 20 3.39 -12.82 -5.49
C PHE A 20 3.90 -14.20 -5.89
N ASN A 21 4.40 -14.94 -4.89
CA ASN A 21 4.88 -16.30 -5.08
C ASN A 21 3.76 -17.27 -5.50
N SER A 22 2.51 -17.02 -5.08
CA SER A 22 1.32 -17.73 -5.53
C SER A 22 1.04 -17.60 -7.04
N GLY A 23 1.73 -16.68 -7.73
CA GLY A 23 1.48 -16.33 -9.13
C GLY A 23 0.45 -15.21 -9.32
N GLU A 24 -0.23 -14.82 -8.24
CA GLU A 24 -1.11 -13.66 -8.23
C GLU A 24 -0.33 -12.37 -8.47
N LYS A 25 -0.99 -11.38 -9.05
CA LYS A 25 -0.42 -10.06 -9.32
C LYS A 25 -1.30 -9.02 -8.67
N VAL A 26 -0.69 -7.99 -8.10
CA VAL A 26 -1.39 -6.85 -7.53
C VAL A 26 -0.83 -5.55 -8.07
N LEU A 27 -1.71 -4.56 -8.17
CA LEU A 27 -1.40 -3.18 -8.48
C LEU A 27 -1.61 -2.35 -7.23
N VAL A 28 -0.53 -1.80 -6.71
CA VAL A 28 -0.51 -0.77 -5.68
C VAL A 28 -0.54 0.57 -6.39
N SER A 29 -1.51 1.41 -6.07
CA SER A 29 -1.67 2.75 -6.61
C SER A 29 -1.77 3.73 -5.47
N VAL A 30 -0.86 4.70 -5.42
CA VAL A 30 -0.93 5.83 -4.49
C VAL A 30 -1.46 7.03 -5.27
N ALA A 31 -2.57 7.57 -4.80
CA ALA A 31 -3.16 8.81 -5.28
C ALA A 31 -2.73 9.96 -4.34
N ALA A 32 -2.33 11.09 -4.93
CA ALA A 32 -1.86 12.27 -4.22
C ALA A 32 -2.93 13.38 -4.11
N LEU A 33 -3.77 13.52 -5.14
CA LEU A 33 -4.70 14.63 -5.29
C LEU A 33 -6.07 14.11 -5.78
N PRO A 34 -7.20 14.69 -5.32
CA PRO A 34 -7.35 15.72 -4.29
C PRO A 34 -7.29 15.16 -2.85
N VAL A 35 -7.29 13.84 -2.68
CA VAL A 35 -7.25 13.16 -1.38
C VAL A 35 -6.12 12.13 -1.42
N PRO A 36 -5.11 12.22 -0.54
CA PRO A 36 -4.06 11.22 -0.49
C PRO A 36 -4.65 9.86 -0.07
N GLY A 37 -4.34 8.84 -0.85
CA GLY A 37 -4.88 7.50 -0.64
C GLY A 37 -4.02 6.45 -1.31
N ILE A 38 -4.16 5.23 -0.84
CA ILE A 38 -3.51 4.06 -1.41
C ILE A 38 -4.57 3.01 -1.72
N LYS A 39 -4.44 2.40 -2.89
CA LYS A 39 -5.35 1.38 -3.39
C LYS A 39 -4.56 0.20 -3.90
N ILE A 40 -4.91 -0.98 -3.43
CA ILE A 40 -4.29 -2.25 -3.80
C ILE A 40 -5.35 -3.11 -4.47
N MET A 41 -5.14 -3.38 -5.75
CA MET A 41 -6.06 -4.13 -6.59
C MET A 41 -5.41 -5.43 -7.05
N ARG A 42 -6.16 -6.53 -6.99
CA ARG A 42 -5.76 -7.78 -7.63
C ARG A 42 -5.86 -7.64 -9.13
N LEU A 43 -4.85 -8.11 -9.86
CA LEU A 43 -4.83 -8.17 -11.31
C LEU A 43 -5.11 -9.60 -11.79
N LEU A 44 -6.16 -9.79 -12.58
CA LEU A 44 -6.40 -11.01 -13.35
C LEU A 44 -5.53 -11.00 -14.62
N PHE A 45 -4.85 -12.12 -14.86
CA PHE A 45 -3.84 -12.28 -15.91
C PHE A 45 -2.70 -11.24 -15.88
N GLY A 46 -2.63 -10.41 -14.83
CA GLY A 46 -1.64 -9.36 -14.68
C GLY A 46 -1.89 -8.07 -15.45
N ILE A 47 -3.11 -7.89 -15.98
CA ILE A 47 -3.46 -6.71 -16.78
C ILE A 47 -4.77 -6.11 -16.28
N PHE A 48 -5.76 -6.96 -15.96
CA PHE A 48 -7.09 -6.49 -15.62
C PHE A 48 -7.28 -6.38 -14.11
N PRO A 49 -7.52 -5.18 -13.54
CA PRO A 49 -7.90 -5.05 -12.14
C PRO A 49 -9.21 -5.79 -11.92
N LEU A 50 -9.15 -6.87 -11.14
CA LEU A 50 -10.28 -7.75 -10.87
C LEU A 50 -11.06 -7.28 -9.66
N THR A 51 -10.35 -7.07 -8.54
CA THR A 51 -10.95 -6.77 -7.24
C THR A 51 -10.03 -5.84 -6.46
N THR A 52 -10.59 -4.80 -5.84
CA THR A 52 -9.87 -4.06 -4.80
C THR A 52 -9.72 -5.00 -3.60
N ILE A 53 -8.47 -5.30 -3.23
CA ILE A 53 -8.18 -6.10 -2.04
C ILE A 53 -8.20 -5.19 -0.82
N TRP A 54 -7.59 -4.02 -0.94
CA TRP A 54 -7.49 -3.05 0.13
C TRP A 54 -7.44 -1.64 -0.44
N GLU A 55 -8.14 -0.70 0.18
CA GLU A 55 -8.05 0.71 -0.13
C GLU A 55 -8.10 1.52 1.15
N PHE A 56 -7.26 2.53 1.24
CA PHE A 56 -7.17 3.41 2.39
C PHE A 56 -7.09 4.85 1.91
N HIS A 57 -8.01 5.67 2.41
CA HIS A 57 -8.14 7.06 2.05
C HIS A 57 -7.91 7.87 3.31
N VAL A 58 -6.98 8.82 3.26
CA VAL A 58 -6.80 9.75 4.37
C VAL A 58 -7.87 10.83 4.26
N PRO A 59 -8.62 11.16 5.32
CA PRO A 59 -9.62 12.23 5.26
C PRO A 59 -8.99 13.56 4.82
N ALA A 60 -9.69 14.26 3.91
CA ALA A 60 -9.30 15.58 3.43
C ALA A 60 -9.28 16.57 4.60
N GLY A 61 -8.12 17.21 4.81
CA GLY A 61 -7.90 18.14 5.94
C GLY A 61 -6.70 17.77 6.83
N ASN A 62 -6.10 16.60 6.64
CA ASN A 62 -4.86 16.25 7.31
C ASN A 62 -3.66 16.65 6.43
N GLU A 63 -2.96 17.73 6.80
CA GLU A 63 -1.81 18.29 6.03
C GLU A 63 -0.59 17.34 5.92
N GLY A 64 -0.69 16.13 6.49
CA GLY A 64 0.31 15.06 6.42
C GLY A 64 -0.25 13.71 5.94
N GLY A 65 -1.17 13.68 4.97
CA GLY A 65 -1.76 12.40 4.53
C GLY A 65 -0.74 11.38 4.00
N PHE A 66 0.32 11.84 3.35
CA PHE A 66 1.45 10.97 2.98
C PHE A 66 2.18 10.41 4.20
N ASP A 67 2.41 11.22 5.22
CA ASP A 67 3.05 10.82 6.46
C ASP A 67 2.19 9.80 7.22
N THR A 68 0.87 9.98 7.21
CA THR A 68 -0.09 9.02 7.77
C THR A 68 -0.04 7.67 7.04
N LEU A 69 0.04 7.68 5.71
CA LEU A 69 0.19 6.46 4.92
C LEU A 69 1.52 5.77 5.20
N ILE A 70 2.60 6.53 5.29
CA ILE A 70 3.92 6.01 5.65
C ILE A 70 3.88 5.44 7.06
N ALA A 71 3.29 6.12 8.05
CA ALA A 71 3.21 5.64 9.42
C ALA A 71 2.30 4.40 9.58
N LEU A 72 1.30 4.22 8.72
CA LEU A 72 0.47 3.01 8.68
C LEU A 72 1.23 1.84 8.04
N LEU A 73 1.98 2.09 6.97
CA LEU A 73 2.63 1.05 6.20
C LEU A 73 4.02 0.71 6.75
N ALA A 74 4.86 1.71 6.98
CA ALA A 74 6.13 1.56 7.68
C ALA A 74 5.88 1.54 9.19
N ASP A 75 6.44 0.53 9.86
CA ASP A 75 6.62 0.60 11.31
C ASP A 75 7.40 1.89 11.62
N ARG A 76 7.00 2.68 12.62
CA ARG A 76 7.47 4.07 12.92
C ARG A 76 9.01 4.27 13.01
N LYS A 77 9.81 3.23 12.81
CA LYS A 77 11.26 3.17 12.95
C LYS A 77 12.06 3.19 11.64
N ASP A 78 11.44 3.30 10.47
CA ASP A 78 12.18 3.25 9.20
C ASP A 78 12.36 4.65 8.58
N PRO A 79 13.44 5.40 8.90
CA PRO A 79 13.71 6.73 8.34
C PRO A 79 14.10 6.69 6.85
N ALA A 80 14.18 5.50 6.24
CA ALA A 80 14.54 5.32 4.84
C ALA A 80 13.35 5.36 3.87
N VAL A 81 12.11 5.46 4.39
CA VAL A 81 10.89 5.39 3.57
C VAL A 81 10.37 6.80 3.31
N ASN A 82 10.83 7.39 2.20
CA ASN A 82 10.41 8.74 1.77
C ASN A 82 9.09 8.76 0.99
N HIS A 83 8.52 7.60 0.65
CA HIS A 83 7.32 7.51 -0.19
C HIS A 83 6.41 6.35 0.26
N PRO A 84 5.07 6.55 0.35
CA PRO A 84 4.14 5.51 0.81
C PRO A 84 4.10 4.29 -0.13
N LEU A 85 4.41 4.49 -1.41
CA LEU A 85 4.52 3.39 -2.36
C LEU A 85 5.64 2.42 -1.95
N ASP A 86 6.81 2.95 -1.57
CA ASP A 86 7.94 2.14 -1.10
C ASP A 86 7.62 1.46 0.24
N ALA A 87 6.88 2.13 1.12
CA ALA A 87 6.36 1.54 2.35
C ALA A 87 5.49 0.30 2.06
N ALA A 88 4.52 0.46 1.15
CA ALA A 88 3.63 -0.62 0.74
C ALA A 88 4.41 -1.77 0.08
N ILE A 89 5.34 -1.46 -0.82
CA ILE A 89 6.17 -2.46 -1.50
C ILE A 89 6.94 -3.30 -0.47
N ARG A 90 7.60 -2.66 0.50
CA ARG A 90 8.37 -3.38 1.54
C ARG A 90 7.49 -4.30 2.38
N LYS A 91 6.24 -3.89 2.66
CA LYS A 91 5.28 -4.72 3.42
C LYS A 91 4.73 -5.89 2.60
N LEU A 92 4.55 -5.69 1.30
CA LEU A 92 4.01 -6.67 0.38
C LEU A 92 5.06 -7.64 -0.17
N LEU A 93 6.33 -7.23 -0.27
CA LEU A 93 7.42 -8.09 -0.72
C LEU A 93 7.56 -9.42 0.05
N PRO A 94 7.45 -9.46 1.39
CA PRO A 94 7.50 -10.71 2.14
C PRO A 94 6.22 -11.55 2.00
N CYS A 95 5.10 -10.98 1.55
CA CYS A 95 3.84 -11.71 1.40
C CYS A 95 3.92 -12.67 0.21
N GLY A 96 3.43 -13.90 0.38
CA GLY A 96 3.38 -14.94 -0.63
C GLY A 96 2.08 -14.99 -1.44
N SER A 97 1.02 -14.35 -0.96
CA SER A 97 -0.30 -14.31 -1.59
C SER A 97 -1.05 -12.98 -1.33
N CYS A 98 -2.13 -12.74 -2.08
CA CYS A 98 -3.01 -11.60 -1.85
C CYS A 98 -3.69 -11.64 -0.47
N ALA A 99 -3.99 -12.84 0.04
CA ALA A 99 -4.64 -13.02 1.34
C ALA A 99 -3.71 -12.60 2.49
N GLU A 100 -2.45 -13.05 2.47
CA GLU A 100 -1.44 -12.64 3.45
C GLU A 100 -1.17 -11.13 3.38
N ALA A 101 -1.08 -10.58 2.17
CA ALA A 101 -0.94 -9.15 1.97
C ALA A 101 -2.08 -8.35 2.60
N LEU A 102 -3.33 -8.78 2.38
CA LEU A 102 -4.50 -8.15 2.99
C LEU A 102 -4.47 -8.23 4.52
N GLU A 103 -4.11 -9.39 5.07
CA GLU A 103 -4.06 -9.60 6.51
C GLU A 103 -3.01 -8.71 7.16
N MET A 104 -1.82 -8.60 6.55
CA MET A 104 -0.76 -7.70 7.00
C MET A 104 -1.19 -6.22 6.95
N LEU A 105 -1.93 -5.81 5.92
CA LEU A 105 -2.45 -4.44 5.80
C LEU A 105 -3.54 -4.16 6.85
N ARG A 106 -4.44 -5.11 7.08
CA ARG A 106 -5.47 -5.01 8.12
C ARG A 106 -4.88 -4.95 9.52
N LEU A 107 -3.83 -5.73 9.80
CA LEU A 107 -3.11 -5.67 11.06
C LEU A 107 -2.45 -4.31 11.26
N ALA A 108 -1.89 -3.73 10.19
CA ALA A 108 -1.30 -2.40 10.22
C ALA A 108 -2.32 -1.28 10.44
N GLU A 109 -3.49 -1.41 9.82
CA GLU A 109 -4.62 -0.51 10.04
C GLU A 109 -5.16 -0.62 11.47
N ALA A 110 -5.31 -1.83 11.99
CA ALA A 110 -5.76 -2.07 13.36
C ALA A 110 -4.77 -1.53 14.41
N SER A 111 -3.45 -1.65 14.17
CA SER A 111 -2.43 -1.08 15.07
C SER A 111 -2.39 0.45 14.99
N ALA A 112 -2.57 1.04 13.80
CA ALA A 112 -2.68 2.48 13.63
C ALA A 112 -3.97 3.04 14.28
N GLY A 113 -5.10 2.35 14.14
CA GLY A 113 -6.38 2.71 14.77
C GLY A 113 -6.36 2.56 16.29
N ALA A 114 -5.70 1.52 16.82
CA ALA A 114 -5.50 1.35 18.26
C ALA A 114 -4.63 2.45 18.88
N ALA A 115 -3.70 3.02 18.12
CA ALA A 115 -2.92 4.18 18.55
C ALA A 115 -3.76 5.48 18.58
N HIS A 116 -4.82 5.56 17.77
CA HIS A 116 -5.73 6.73 17.75
C HIS A 116 -6.73 6.72 18.93
N CYS A 117 -7.10 5.56 19.48
CA CYS A 117 -8.00 5.45 20.64
C CYS A 117 -7.32 5.64 22.01
N ARG A 118 -6.04 6.00 22.07
CA ARG A 118 -5.30 6.26 23.33
C ARG A 118 -4.91 7.73 23.53
N SER A 119 -5.51 8.66 22.77
CA SER A 119 -5.30 10.10 22.94
C SER A 119 -6.47 10.74 23.69
#